data_AF-A0A7S2MPJ8-F1
#
_entry.id   AF-A0A7S2MPJ8-F1
#
_cell.length_a   1.000
_cell.length_b   1.000
_cell.length_c   1.000
_cell.angle_alpha   90.00
_cell.angle_beta   90.00
_cell.angle_gamma   90.00
#
_symmetry.space_group_name_H-M   'P 1'
#
loop_
_entity.id
_entity.type
_entity.pdbx_description
1 polymer ?
#
loop_
_entity_poly.entity_id
_entity_poly.type
_entity_poly.pdbx_seq_one_letter_code
_entity_poly.pdbx_strand_id
1 'polypeptide(L)'
;PARGASVCRRHPPELRDHIWLPCGQVVIKREIGVKKDQYFIDRKSATKNEVMALLETAGFSRSNPYNIVPQGKVNNLATATDRKRLELCMEVAGTQLYDEKRAESWATMQASNDRMAKIKEMLTEAERKLQDLSAEKDELDKFSSLDRRRKIAEYTYYDKELHKAKAELDKMDSKRGADKTDAKKAAEEEAETEMKVKDAERSQKTLAGDVALAHAECRSRSAEQKELLGMVAKLEMMVKQ
;
A
#
# COMPACT_ATOMS: atom_id res chain seq x y z
N PRO A 1 25.31 -87.64 8.89
CA PRO A 1 24.03 -87.36 9.58
C PRO A 1 23.86 -85.86 9.85
N ALA A 2 22.97 -85.25 9.06
CA ALA A 2 22.59 -83.85 9.13
C ALA A 2 21.78 -83.50 10.39
N ARG A 3 21.62 -82.18 10.60
CA ARG A 3 20.60 -81.40 11.36
C ARG A 3 21.20 -80.61 12.54
N GLY A 4 21.00 -79.30 12.67
CA GLY A 4 20.21 -78.37 11.89
C GLY A 4 20.56 -76.93 12.24
N ALA A 5 20.70 -76.10 11.22
CA ALA A 5 20.71 -74.65 11.35
C ALA A 5 19.34 -74.19 11.84
N SER A 6 19.25 -73.59 13.02
CA SER A 6 18.05 -72.91 13.48
C SER A 6 17.94 -71.58 12.73
N VAL A 7 17.08 -71.58 11.71
CA VAL A 7 16.72 -70.42 10.90
C VAL A 7 16.06 -69.36 11.80
N CYS A 8 16.78 -68.27 12.09
CA CYS A 8 16.17 -67.05 12.61
C CYS A 8 15.31 -66.43 11.50
N ARG A 9 13.99 -66.64 11.56
CA ARG A 9 13.05 -65.95 10.68
C ARG A 9 13.11 -64.45 10.97
N ARG A 10 13.50 -63.65 9.96
CA ARG A 10 13.35 -62.19 9.99
C ARG A 10 11.88 -61.84 9.79
N HIS A 11 11.30 -61.07 10.71
CA HIS A 11 9.97 -60.46 10.58
C HIS A 11 10.09 -58.92 10.52
N PRO A 12 9.04 -58.19 10.09
CA PRO A 12 9.16 -56.90 9.42
C PRO A 12 9.51 -55.75 10.37
N PRO A 13 9.99 -54.60 9.83
CA PRO A 13 10.73 -53.59 10.59
C PRO A 13 9.86 -52.56 11.34
N GLU A 14 8.61 -52.88 11.72
CA GLU A 14 7.62 -51.87 12.15
C GLU A 14 7.32 -51.79 13.66
N LEU A 15 7.99 -52.56 14.53
CA LEU A 15 7.93 -52.36 15.99
C LEU A 15 9.33 -52.17 16.57
N ARG A 16 9.75 -50.91 16.72
CA ARG A 16 11.07 -50.53 17.24
C ARG A 16 11.11 -50.12 18.71
N ASP A 17 9.99 -50.20 19.43
CA ASP A 17 9.90 -49.63 20.78
C ASP A 17 9.81 -50.67 21.91
N HIS A 18 9.89 -51.95 21.57
CA HIS A 18 10.01 -53.03 22.55
C HIS A 18 11.40 -53.62 22.52
N ILE A 19 12.10 -53.54 23.65
CA ILE A 19 13.40 -54.18 23.87
C ILE A 19 13.21 -55.69 23.64
N TRP A 20 13.61 -56.16 22.46
CA TRP A 20 13.61 -57.59 22.15
C TRP A 20 14.78 -58.23 22.89
N LEU A 21 14.50 -58.94 23.98
CA LEU A 21 15.49 -59.71 24.74
C LEU A 21 15.70 -61.05 24.02
N PRO A 22 16.84 -61.28 23.36
CA PRO A 22 17.21 -62.61 22.92
C PRO A 22 17.67 -63.37 24.17
N CYS A 23 17.17 -64.58 24.38
CA CYS A 23 17.59 -65.54 25.40
C CYS A 23 16.89 -65.39 26.77
N GLY A 24 16.56 -66.54 27.39
CA GLY A 24 15.82 -66.63 28.66
C GLY A 24 16.58 -66.21 29.93
N GLN A 25 17.55 -65.29 29.81
CA GLN A 25 18.32 -64.75 30.92
C GLN A 25 18.58 -63.26 30.69
N VAL A 26 18.32 -62.44 31.69
CA VAL A 26 18.60 -61.00 31.70
C VAL A 26 19.67 -60.72 32.76
N VAL A 27 20.72 -59.97 32.40
CA VAL A 27 21.81 -59.62 33.32
C VAL A 27 21.82 -58.12 33.58
N ILE A 28 21.54 -57.74 34.83
CA ILE A 28 21.61 -56.35 35.30
C ILE A 28 22.89 -56.17 36.12
N LYS A 29 23.72 -55.17 35.77
CA LYS A 29 24.95 -54.83 36.50
C LYS A 29 24.93 -53.35 36.90
N ARG A 30 25.34 -53.06 38.14
CA ARG A 30 25.59 -51.69 38.62
C ARG A 30 27.06 -51.55 39.01
N GLU A 31 27.74 -50.55 38.46
CA GLU A 31 29.11 -50.20 38.81
C GLU A 31 29.12 -48.90 39.61
N ILE A 32 29.56 -48.99 40.86
CA ILE A 32 29.61 -47.84 41.78
C ILE A 32 31.08 -47.46 41.97
N GLY A 33 31.47 -46.32 41.41
CA GLY A 33 32.73 -45.65 41.66
C GLY A 33 32.55 -44.41 42.54
N VAL A 34 33.66 -43.87 43.05
CA VAL A 34 33.67 -42.71 43.97
C VAL A 34 32.95 -41.47 43.41
N LYS A 35 32.95 -41.31 42.08
CA LYS A 35 32.32 -40.16 41.38
C LYS A 35 31.27 -40.55 40.34
N LYS A 36 31.06 -41.86 40.10
CA LYS A 36 30.24 -42.34 38.98
C LYS A 36 29.41 -43.54 39.43
N ASP A 37 28.13 -43.53 39.11
CA ASP A 37 27.21 -44.65 39.29
C ASP A 37 26.64 -44.99 37.90
N GLN A 38 26.93 -46.19 37.40
CA GLN A 38 26.56 -46.63 36.06
C GLN A 38 25.76 -47.93 36.10
N TYR A 39 24.71 -47.99 35.29
CA TYR A 39 23.86 -49.17 35.15
C TYR A 39 24.03 -49.79 33.77
N PHE A 40 23.98 -51.12 33.72
CA PHE A 40 24.06 -51.90 32.50
C PHE A 40 22.97 -52.97 32.46
N ILE A 41 22.28 -53.08 31.33
CA ILE A 41 21.33 -54.16 31.01
C ILE A 41 21.94 -54.94 29.84
N ASP A 42 22.21 -56.23 30.03
CA ASP A 42 22.86 -57.09 29.03
C ASP A 42 24.11 -56.46 28.39
N ARG A 43 24.97 -55.89 29.25
CA ARG A 43 26.23 -55.21 28.90
C ARG A 43 26.07 -53.90 28.11
N LYS A 44 24.84 -53.42 27.89
CA LYS A 44 24.57 -52.09 27.32
C LYS A 44 24.37 -51.09 28.44
N SER A 45 24.95 -49.90 28.29
CA SER A 45 24.73 -48.80 29.24
C SER A 45 23.25 -48.41 29.24
N ALA A 46 22.66 -48.31 30.43
CA ALA A 46 21.28 -47.94 30.64
C ALA A 46 21.18 -46.81 31.67
N THR A 47 20.11 -46.02 31.59
CA THR A 47 19.83 -45.02 32.62
C THR A 47 19.18 -45.67 33.84
N LYS A 48 19.28 -45.00 35.00
CA LYS A 48 18.59 -45.47 36.23
C LYS A 48 17.09 -45.66 35.98
N ASN A 49 16.45 -44.75 35.25
CA ASN A 49 15.01 -44.81 34.99
C ASN A 49 14.63 -46.03 34.15
N GLU A 50 15.43 -46.40 33.15
CA GLU A 50 15.21 -47.59 32.33
C GLU A 50 15.30 -48.89 33.15
N VAL A 51 16.30 -48.99 34.03
CA VAL A 51 16.43 -50.15 34.92
C VAL A 51 15.24 -50.23 35.88
N MET A 52 14.82 -49.10 36.45
CA MET A 52 13.67 -49.06 37.37
C MET A 52 12.37 -49.42 36.64
N ALA A 53 12.15 -48.93 35.42
CA ALA A 53 10.99 -49.28 34.60
C ALA A 53 10.97 -50.77 34.22
N LEU A 54 12.13 -51.38 33.92
CA LEU A 54 12.25 -52.81 33.66
C LEU A 54 11.88 -53.64 34.90
N LEU A 55 12.37 -53.24 36.07
CA LEU A 55 12.06 -53.90 37.34
C LEU A 55 10.58 -53.76 37.71
N GLU A 56 9.99 -52.57 37.52
CA GLU A 56 8.55 -52.33 37.73
C GLU A 56 7.69 -53.21 36.80
N THR A 57 8.08 -53.35 35.54
CA THR A 57 7.39 -54.23 34.57
C THR A 57 7.48 -55.71 34.98
N ALA A 58 8.59 -56.11 35.62
CA ALA A 58 8.77 -57.44 36.19
C ALA A 58 8.08 -57.63 37.56
N GLY A 59 7.37 -56.63 38.08
CA GLY A 59 6.68 -56.66 39.38
C GLY A 59 7.55 -56.29 40.59
N PHE A 60 8.83 -55.96 40.36
CA PHE A 60 9.72 -55.41 41.39
C PHE A 60 9.53 -53.89 41.47
N SER A 61 8.43 -53.46 42.07
CA SER A 61 8.20 -52.04 42.31
C SER A 61 9.06 -51.50 43.46
N ARG A 62 9.58 -50.27 43.30
CA ARG A 62 10.16 -49.49 44.40
C ARG A 62 9.12 -49.17 45.48
N SER A 63 7.85 -49.06 45.10
CA SER A 63 6.74 -48.76 46.00
C SER A 63 6.22 -49.99 46.75
N ASN A 64 6.82 -51.18 46.61
CA ASN A 64 6.50 -52.31 47.49
C ASN A 64 7.67 -52.54 48.47
N PRO A 65 7.59 -52.02 49.71
CA PRO A 65 8.69 -52.05 50.67
C PRO A 65 8.98 -53.44 51.27
N TYR A 66 8.21 -54.47 50.90
CA TYR A 66 8.27 -55.80 51.52
C TYR A 66 9.01 -56.86 50.70
N ASN A 67 9.58 -56.51 49.56
CA ASN A 67 10.49 -57.43 48.84
C ASN A 67 11.75 -57.75 49.66
N ILE A 68 12.13 -56.88 50.61
CA ILE A 68 13.30 -57.05 51.50
C ILE A 68 12.91 -56.58 52.91
N VAL A 69 13.17 -57.39 53.94
CA VAL A 69 12.92 -57.03 55.35
C VAL A 69 14.24 -56.70 56.05
N PRO A 70 14.55 -55.41 56.32
CA PRO A 70 15.73 -55.04 57.08
C PRO A 70 15.56 -55.30 58.58
N GLN A 71 16.67 -55.42 59.29
CA GLN A 71 16.65 -55.60 60.75
C GLN A 71 15.92 -54.44 61.44
N GLY A 72 15.10 -54.75 62.44
CA GLY A 72 14.27 -53.78 63.17
C GLY A 72 12.95 -53.39 62.51
N LYS A 73 12.71 -53.73 61.23
CA LYS A 73 11.46 -53.40 60.52
C LYS A 73 10.22 -54.01 61.18
N VAL A 74 10.33 -55.24 61.70
CA VAL A 74 9.23 -55.94 62.40
C VAL A 74 8.86 -55.21 63.69
N ASN A 75 9.84 -54.78 64.47
CA ASN A 75 9.61 -54.02 65.70
C ASN A 75 8.96 -52.64 65.42
N ASN A 76 9.40 -51.98 64.35
CA ASN A 76 8.82 -50.71 63.92
C ASN A 76 7.37 -50.87 63.46
N LEU A 77 7.02 -51.99 62.81
CA LEU A 77 5.63 -52.26 62.42
C LEU A 77 4.76 -52.58 63.64
N ALA A 78 5.30 -53.32 64.62
CA ALA A 78 4.60 -53.65 65.86
C ALA A 78 4.26 -52.39 66.67
N THR A 79 5.17 -51.42 66.73
CA THR A 79 5.01 -50.16 67.47
C THR A 79 4.42 -49.01 66.63
N ALA A 80 4.16 -49.22 65.33
CA ALA A 80 3.61 -48.19 64.45
C ALA A 80 2.19 -47.76 64.83
N THR A 81 1.88 -46.48 64.60
CA THR A 81 0.52 -45.93 64.70
C THR A 81 -0.37 -46.43 63.57
N ASP A 82 -1.69 -46.45 63.80
CA ASP A 82 -2.66 -46.94 62.81
C ASP A 82 -2.63 -46.16 61.49
N ARG A 83 -2.34 -44.85 61.54
CA ARG A 83 -2.10 -44.05 60.34
C ARG A 83 -0.94 -44.60 59.51
N LYS A 84 0.16 -44.98 60.16
CA LYS A 84 1.33 -45.51 59.46
C LYS A 84 1.08 -46.92 58.92
N ARG A 85 0.26 -47.71 59.61
CA ARG A 85 -0.23 -49.00 59.09
C ARG A 85 -1.15 -48.83 57.88
N LEU A 86 -2.01 -47.81 57.87
CA LEU A 86 -2.86 -47.49 56.73
C LEU A 86 -2.03 -47.02 55.52
N GLU A 87 -1.09 -46.10 55.71
CA GLU A 87 -0.18 -45.64 54.65
C GLU A 87 0.54 -46.83 53.99
N LEU A 88 0.97 -47.79 54.81
CA LEU A 88 1.58 -49.02 54.35
C LEU A 88 0.62 -49.91 53.55
N CYS A 89 -0.62 -50.08 54.01
CA CYS A 89 -1.63 -50.81 53.27
C CYS A 89 -1.93 -50.15 51.91
N MET A 90 -1.94 -48.82 51.85
CA MET A 90 -2.14 -48.05 50.61
C MET A 90 -0.93 -48.20 49.65
N GLU A 91 0.28 -48.21 50.21
CA GLU A 91 1.51 -48.45 49.46
C GLU A 91 1.53 -49.86 48.85
N VAL A 92 1.19 -50.89 49.63
CA VAL A 92 1.07 -52.28 49.15
C VAL A 92 -0.07 -52.46 48.14
N ALA A 93 -1.19 -51.76 48.34
CA ALA A 93 -2.30 -51.74 47.39
C ALA A 93 -1.98 -50.96 46.10
N GLY A 94 -0.83 -50.25 46.05
CA GLY A 94 -0.40 -49.48 44.90
C GLY A 94 -1.24 -48.23 44.62
N THR A 95 -2.08 -47.79 45.56
CA THR A 95 -2.99 -46.65 45.36
C THR A 95 -2.26 -45.31 45.37
N GLN A 96 -1.09 -45.24 46.02
CA GLN A 96 -0.30 -44.00 46.11
C GLN A 96 0.18 -43.51 44.73
N LEU A 97 0.67 -44.40 43.86
CA LEU A 97 1.12 -44.04 42.51
C LEU A 97 -0.04 -43.51 41.66
N TYR A 98 -1.25 -44.07 41.84
CA TYR A 98 -2.44 -43.59 41.17
C TYR A 98 -2.81 -42.17 41.63
N ASP A 99 -2.78 -41.92 42.94
CA ASP A 99 -3.09 -40.59 43.49
C ASP A 99 -2.08 -39.53 43.05
N GLU A 100 -0.78 -39.86 43.01
CA GLU A 100 0.27 -38.99 42.48
C GLU A 100 0.04 -38.64 41.01
N LYS A 101 -0.15 -39.65 40.15
CA LYS A 101 -0.41 -39.43 38.71
C LYS A 101 -1.71 -38.65 38.48
N ARG A 102 -2.73 -38.89 39.30
CA ARG A 102 -3.99 -38.15 39.26
C ARG A 102 -3.78 -36.68 39.60
N ALA A 103 -3.01 -36.37 40.65
CA ALA A 103 -2.70 -35.00 41.04
C ALA A 103 -1.88 -34.27 39.95
N GLU A 104 -0.87 -34.91 39.35
CA GLU A 104 -0.09 -34.37 38.23
C GLU A 104 -0.96 -34.09 37.00
N SER A 105 -1.82 -35.05 36.65
CA SER A 105 -2.74 -34.91 35.51
C SER A 105 -3.74 -33.77 35.74
N TRP A 106 -4.24 -33.64 36.97
CA TRP A 106 -5.15 -32.57 37.35
C TRP A 106 -4.49 -31.19 37.28
N ALA A 107 -3.27 -31.06 37.80
CA ALA A 107 -2.50 -29.81 37.69
C ALA A 107 -2.23 -29.42 36.22
N THR A 108 -1.90 -30.40 35.37
CA THR A 108 -1.71 -30.19 33.93
C THR A 108 -3.00 -29.75 33.25
N MET A 109 -4.13 -30.37 33.60
CA MET A 109 -5.45 -30.00 33.08
C MET A 109 -5.82 -28.57 33.46
N GLN A 110 -5.56 -28.17 34.70
CA GLN A 110 -5.84 -26.82 35.17
C GLN A 110 -4.97 -25.78 34.43
N ALA A 111 -3.67 -26.05 34.28
CA ALA A 111 -2.78 -25.18 33.49
C ALA A 111 -3.24 -25.07 32.03
N SER A 112 -3.76 -26.16 31.44
CA SER A 112 -4.34 -26.13 30.09
C SER A 112 -5.60 -25.26 30.03
N ASN A 113 -6.49 -25.37 31.00
CA ASN A 113 -7.70 -24.55 31.08
C ASN A 113 -7.37 -23.06 31.19
N ASP A 114 -6.37 -22.69 31.99
CA ASP A 114 -5.92 -21.31 32.12
C ASP A 114 -5.34 -20.78 30.79
N ARG A 115 -4.60 -21.61 30.06
CA ARG A 115 -4.10 -21.27 28.70
C ARG A 115 -5.26 -21.10 27.73
N MET A 116 -6.26 -21.98 27.76
CA MET A 116 -7.45 -21.85 26.91
C MET A 116 -8.24 -20.57 27.20
N ALA A 117 -8.36 -20.17 28.46
CA ALA A 117 -9.01 -18.91 28.83
C ALA A 117 -8.28 -17.70 28.23
N LYS A 118 -6.95 -17.65 28.33
CA LYS A 118 -6.13 -16.60 27.72
C LYS A 118 -6.26 -16.57 26.19
N ILE A 119 -6.27 -17.74 25.55
CA ILE A 119 -6.44 -17.83 24.09
C ILE A 119 -7.81 -17.27 23.68
N LYS A 120 -8.87 -17.59 24.44
CA LYS A 120 -10.22 -17.05 24.17
C LYS A 120 -10.25 -15.53 24.30
N GLU A 121 -9.61 -14.97 25.34
CA GLU A 121 -9.50 -13.52 25.51
C GLU A 121 -8.77 -12.87 24.31
N MET A 122 -7.61 -13.41 23.92
CA MET A 122 -6.87 -12.94 22.75
C MET A 122 -7.69 -13.03 21.45
N LEU A 123 -8.48 -14.09 21.29
CA LEU A 123 -9.36 -14.26 20.13
C LEU A 123 -10.43 -13.18 20.10
N THR A 124 -11.09 -12.90 21.24
CA THR A 124 -12.10 -11.83 21.31
C THR A 124 -11.50 -10.45 21.02
N GLU A 125 -10.26 -10.18 21.43
CA GLU A 125 -9.59 -8.93 21.10
C GLU A 125 -9.27 -8.83 19.59
N ALA A 126 -8.85 -9.95 18.99
CA ALA A 126 -8.59 -10.02 17.56
C ALA A 126 -9.88 -9.82 16.73
N GLU A 127 -10.99 -10.41 17.17
CA GLU A 127 -12.31 -10.22 16.55
C GLU A 127 -12.76 -8.75 16.61
N ARG A 128 -12.58 -8.08 17.75
CA ARG A 128 -12.86 -6.63 17.87
C ARG A 128 -12.01 -5.82 16.89
N LYS A 129 -10.70 -6.07 16.84
CA LYS A 129 -9.79 -5.38 15.91
C LYS A 129 -10.17 -5.62 14.44
N LEU A 130 -10.62 -6.82 14.11
CA LEU A 130 -11.09 -7.15 12.77
C LEU A 130 -12.36 -6.38 12.40
N GLN A 131 -13.28 -6.22 13.36
CA GLN A 131 -14.49 -5.43 13.18
C GLN A 131 -14.16 -3.95 12.95
N ASP A 132 -13.25 -3.37 13.74
CA ASP A 132 -12.81 -1.98 13.59
C ASP A 132 -12.18 -1.76 12.20
N LEU A 133 -11.27 -2.65 11.78
CA LEU A 133 -10.64 -2.58 10.46
C LEU A 133 -11.64 -2.75 9.30
N SER A 134 -12.70 -3.55 9.50
CA SER A 134 -13.78 -3.67 8.50
C SER A 134 -14.55 -2.37 8.35
N ALA A 135 -14.82 -1.67 9.46
CA ALA A 135 -15.49 -0.36 9.42
C ALA A 135 -14.61 0.70 8.73
N GLU A 136 -13.31 0.75 9.07
CA GLU A 136 -12.35 1.65 8.42
C GLU A 136 -12.25 1.39 6.90
N LYS A 137 -12.27 0.13 6.48
CA LYS A 137 -12.31 -0.23 5.06
C LYS A 137 -13.55 0.33 4.37
N ASP A 138 -14.73 0.14 4.96
CA ASP A 138 -15.99 0.62 4.38
C ASP A 138 -16.00 2.16 4.27
N GLU A 139 -15.41 2.86 5.24
CA GLU A 139 -15.22 4.32 5.18
C GLU A 139 -14.25 4.73 4.07
N LEU A 140 -13.14 4.01 3.92
CA LEU A 140 -12.16 4.27 2.86
C LEU A 140 -12.76 4.05 1.47
N ASP A 141 -13.57 3.01 1.29
CA ASP A 141 -14.26 2.73 0.03
C ASP A 141 -15.26 3.86 -0.30
N LYS A 142 -16.01 4.35 0.69
CA LYS A 142 -16.87 5.54 0.54
C LYS A 142 -16.05 6.76 0.14
N PHE A 143 -14.94 7.03 0.84
CA PHE A 143 -14.05 8.15 0.53
C PHE A 143 -13.51 8.07 -0.90
N SER A 144 -13.02 6.91 -1.33
CA SER A 144 -12.51 6.67 -2.69
C SER A 144 -13.58 6.94 -3.75
N SER A 145 -14.81 6.48 -3.53
CA SER A 145 -15.93 6.72 -4.45
C SER A 145 -16.27 8.22 -4.57
N LEU A 146 -16.25 8.95 -3.44
CA LEU A 146 -16.51 10.38 -3.39
C LEU A 146 -15.36 11.17 -4.01
N ASP A 147 -14.11 10.80 -3.75
CA ASP A 147 -12.94 11.44 -4.36
C ASP A 147 -12.93 11.26 -5.89
N ARG A 148 -13.30 10.07 -6.38
CA ARG A 148 -13.47 9.84 -7.82
C ARG A 148 -14.56 10.74 -8.41
N ARG A 149 -15.70 10.86 -7.74
CA ARG A 149 -16.78 11.77 -8.17
C ARG A 149 -16.34 13.24 -8.14
N ARG A 150 -15.62 13.66 -7.11
CA ARG A 150 -15.05 15.00 -6.97
C ARG A 150 -14.12 15.32 -8.14
N LYS A 151 -13.16 14.43 -8.43
CA LYS A 151 -12.22 14.59 -9.55
C LYS A 151 -12.94 14.71 -10.88
N ILE A 152 -13.94 13.87 -11.15
CA ILE A 152 -14.73 13.96 -12.38
C ILE A 152 -15.44 15.32 -12.46
N ALA A 153 -16.11 15.75 -11.39
CA ALA A 153 -16.79 17.04 -11.35
C ALA A 153 -15.80 18.21 -11.60
N GLU A 154 -14.63 18.16 -10.97
CA GLU A 154 -13.55 19.13 -11.13
C GLU A 154 -13.05 19.20 -12.58
N TYR A 155 -12.76 18.05 -13.20
CA TYR A 155 -12.39 18.00 -14.62
C TYR A 155 -13.49 18.57 -15.52
N THR A 156 -14.76 18.21 -15.29
CA THR A 156 -15.87 18.74 -16.09
C THR A 156 -16.06 20.24 -15.91
N TYR A 157 -15.75 20.78 -14.73
CA TYR A 157 -15.80 22.21 -14.47
C TYR A 157 -14.69 22.93 -15.24
N TYR A 158 -13.45 22.45 -15.13
CA TYR A 158 -12.32 23.03 -15.85
C TYR A 158 -12.48 22.95 -17.37
N ASP A 159 -13.02 21.84 -17.89
CA ASP A 159 -13.31 21.68 -19.31
C ASP A 159 -14.34 22.73 -19.80
N LYS A 160 -15.41 22.96 -19.03
CA LYS A 160 -16.40 24.00 -19.32
C LYS A 160 -15.80 25.40 -19.30
N GLU A 161 -15.01 25.73 -18.29
CA GLU A 161 -14.36 27.05 -18.20
C GLU A 161 -13.37 27.27 -19.34
N LEU A 162 -12.61 26.24 -19.71
CA LEU A 162 -11.71 26.27 -20.86
C LEU A 162 -12.47 26.47 -22.17
N HIS A 163 -13.60 25.78 -22.37
CA HIS A 163 -14.47 25.97 -23.53
C HIS A 163 -15.06 27.38 -23.60
N LYS A 164 -15.49 27.95 -22.47
CA LYS A 164 -15.96 29.35 -22.40
C LYS A 164 -14.85 30.32 -22.78
N ALA A 165 -13.67 30.19 -22.20
CA ALA A 165 -12.53 31.05 -22.49
C ALA A 165 -12.12 30.97 -23.97
N LYS A 166 -12.11 29.77 -24.57
CA LYS A 166 -11.88 29.60 -26.01
C LYS A 166 -12.95 30.29 -26.86
N ALA A 167 -14.23 30.12 -26.51
CA ALA A 167 -15.31 30.79 -27.24
C ALA A 167 -15.24 32.32 -27.14
N GLU A 168 -14.77 32.86 -26.01
CA GLU A 168 -14.50 34.30 -25.87
C GLU A 168 -13.30 34.74 -26.71
N LEU A 169 -12.22 33.94 -26.74
CA LEU A 169 -11.06 34.19 -27.59
C LEU A 169 -11.45 34.22 -29.08
N ASP A 170 -12.21 33.23 -29.55
CA ASP A 170 -12.68 33.14 -30.94
C ASP A 170 -13.56 34.34 -31.32
N LYS A 171 -14.40 34.83 -30.39
CA LYS A 171 -15.17 36.06 -30.57
C LYS A 171 -14.27 37.29 -30.69
N MET A 172 -13.23 37.40 -29.86
CA MET A 172 -12.27 38.51 -29.94
C MET A 172 -11.44 38.45 -31.23
N ASP A 173 -11.00 37.27 -31.65
CA ASP A 173 -10.26 37.08 -32.90
C ASP A 173 -11.13 37.39 -34.12
N SER A 174 -12.41 37.01 -34.10
CA SER A 174 -13.37 37.36 -35.15
C SER A 174 -13.60 38.87 -35.24
N LYS A 175 -13.77 39.55 -34.10
CA LYS A 175 -13.88 41.01 -34.04
C LYS A 175 -12.61 41.69 -34.55
N ARG A 176 -11.44 41.26 -34.08
CA ARG A 176 -10.14 41.76 -34.54
C ARG A 176 -9.94 41.53 -36.05
N GLY A 177 -10.44 40.41 -36.57
CA GLY A 177 -10.48 40.13 -38.01
C GLY A 177 -11.31 41.15 -38.78
N ALA A 178 -12.53 41.43 -38.31
CA ALA A 178 -13.42 42.43 -38.89
C ALA A 178 -12.82 43.84 -38.82
N ASP A 179 -12.33 44.26 -37.65
CA ASP A 179 -11.67 45.56 -37.45
C ASP A 179 -10.47 45.71 -38.38
N LYS A 180 -9.69 44.65 -38.59
CA LYS A 180 -8.56 44.65 -39.53
C LYS A 180 -9.01 44.77 -40.99
N THR A 181 -10.13 44.15 -41.38
CA THR A 181 -10.68 44.32 -42.73
C THR A 181 -11.25 45.72 -42.94
N ASP A 182 -11.91 46.29 -41.93
CA ASP A 182 -12.46 47.63 -42.01
C ASP A 182 -11.35 48.69 -42.01
N ALA A 183 -10.29 48.51 -41.20
CA ALA A 183 -9.10 49.36 -41.24
C ALA A 183 -8.38 49.30 -42.61
N LYS A 184 -8.35 48.14 -43.27
CA LYS A 184 -7.80 48.02 -44.63
C LYS A 184 -8.64 48.79 -45.65
N LYS A 185 -9.96 48.64 -45.62
CA LYS A 185 -10.86 49.39 -46.51
C LYS A 185 -10.74 50.89 -46.29
N ALA A 186 -10.73 51.33 -45.03
CA ALA A 186 -10.53 52.75 -44.69
C ALA A 186 -9.20 53.28 -45.22
N ALA A 187 -8.10 52.51 -45.10
CA ALA A 187 -6.80 52.89 -45.64
C ALA A 187 -6.78 52.92 -47.19
N GLU A 188 -7.50 52.03 -47.86
CA GLU A 188 -7.67 52.03 -49.33
C GLU A 188 -8.48 53.26 -49.78
N GLU A 189 -9.57 53.58 -49.10
CA GLU A 189 -10.37 54.79 -49.33
C GLU A 189 -9.58 56.08 -49.06
N GLU A 190 -8.76 56.11 -48.00
CA GLU A 190 -7.86 57.22 -47.69
C GLU A 190 -6.82 57.41 -48.79
N ALA A 191 -6.20 56.33 -49.28
CA ALA A 191 -5.26 56.39 -50.40
C ALA A 191 -5.92 56.88 -51.71
N GLU A 192 -7.15 56.44 -52.00
CA GLU A 192 -7.91 56.93 -53.16
C GLU A 192 -8.26 58.41 -53.04
N THR A 193 -8.71 58.84 -51.86
CA THR A 193 -9.07 60.24 -51.62
C THR A 193 -7.83 61.13 -51.67
N GLU A 194 -6.70 60.70 -51.12
CA GLU A 194 -5.42 61.39 -51.29
C GLU A 194 -5.02 61.54 -52.77
N MET A 195 -5.21 60.51 -53.59
CA MET A 195 -4.90 60.58 -55.02
C MET A 195 -5.81 61.59 -55.74
N LYS A 196 -7.12 61.55 -55.45
CA LYS A 196 -8.10 62.53 -55.96
C LYS A 196 -7.77 63.96 -55.53
N VAL A 197 -7.34 64.15 -54.28
CA VAL A 197 -6.90 65.47 -53.78
C VAL A 197 -5.65 65.94 -54.52
N LYS A 198 -4.63 65.09 -54.69
CA LYS A 198 -3.42 65.43 -55.46
C LYS A 198 -3.73 65.80 -56.90
N ASP A 199 -4.66 65.10 -57.55
CA ASP A 199 -5.08 65.42 -58.92
C ASP A 199 -5.90 66.71 -58.98
N ALA A 200 -6.80 66.95 -58.01
CA ALA A 200 -7.51 68.21 -57.87
C ALA A 200 -6.55 69.39 -57.65
N GLU A 201 -5.54 69.25 -56.79
CA GLU A 201 -4.50 70.26 -56.58
C GLU A 201 -3.70 70.57 -57.86
N ARG A 202 -3.35 69.55 -58.66
CA ARG A 202 -2.71 69.73 -59.98
C ARG A 202 -3.61 70.50 -60.94
N SER A 203 -4.89 70.15 -61.00
CA SER A 203 -5.88 70.84 -61.85
C SER A 203 -6.10 72.29 -61.41
N GLN A 204 -6.11 72.55 -60.10
CA GLN A 204 -6.22 73.90 -59.55
C GLN A 204 -4.97 74.72 -59.89
N LYS A 205 -3.78 74.12 -59.83
CA LYS A 205 -2.52 74.80 -60.16
C LYS A 205 -2.42 75.16 -61.64
N THR A 206 -2.88 74.29 -62.54
CA THR A 206 -2.93 74.57 -63.98
C THR A 206 -3.95 75.67 -64.30
N LEU A 207 -5.18 75.56 -63.78
CA LEU A 207 -6.20 76.61 -63.92
C LEU A 207 -5.74 77.96 -63.34
N ALA A 208 -5.05 77.97 -62.20
CA ALA A 208 -4.47 79.19 -61.64
C ALA A 208 -3.40 79.79 -62.57
N GLY A 209 -2.60 78.95 -63.24
CA GLY A 209 -1.68 79.36 -64.30
C GLY A 209 -2.41 79.97 -65.49
N ASP A 210 -3.48 79.34 -65.96
CA ASP A 210 -4.30 79.83 -67.08
C ASP A 210 -4.99 81.16 -66.75
N VAL A 211 -5.52 81.31 -65.53
CA VAL A 211 -6.10 82.57 -65.03
C VAL A 211 -5.03 83.67 -64.97
N ALA A 212 -3.81 83.36 -64.55
CA ALA A 212 -2.70 84.31 -64.53
C ALA A 212 -2.33 84.77 -65.96
N LEU A 213 -2.30 83.84 -66.92
CA LEU A 213 -2.08 84.14 -68.34
C LEU A 213 -3.21 85.01 -68.90
N ALA A 214 -4.47 84.63 -68.70
CA ALA A 214 -5.63 85.41 -69.14
C ALA A 214 -5.66 86.82 -68.51
N HIS A 215 -5.28 86.96 -67.24
CA HIS A 215 -5.11 88.28 -66.60
C HIS A 215 -3.96 89.09 -67.20
N ALA A 216 -2.87 88.45 -67.65
CA ALA A 216 -1.77 89.13 -68.34
C ALA A 216 -2.21 89.59 -69.73
N GLU A 217 -2.91 88.74 -70.49
CA GLU A 217 -3.49 89.08 -71.80
C GLU A 217 -4.52 90.21 -71.69
N CYS A 218 -5.44 90.15 -70.72
CA CYS A 218 -6.42 91.20 -70.50
C CYS A 218 -5.76 92.53 -70.09
N ARG A 219 -4.65 92.48 -69.33
CA ARG A 219 -3.83 93.66 -69.04
C ARG A 219 -3.17 94.22 -70.30
N SER A 220 -2.62 93.37 -71.17
CA SER A 220 -2.08 93.80 -72.48
C SER A 220 -3.14 94.45 -73.33
N ARG A 221 -4.30 93.79 -73.52
CA ARG A 221 -5.43 94.34 -74.28
C ARG A 221 -5.97 95.64 -73.69
N SER A 222 -5.98 95.78 -72.36
CA SER A 222 -6.37 97.04 -71.71
C SER A 222 -5.36 98.15 -71.94
N ALA A 223 -4.06 97.85 -71.94
CA ALA A 223 -3.02 98.80 -72.31
C ALA A 223 -3.14 99.22 -73.79
N GLU A 224 -3.33 98.27 -74.69
CA GLU A 224 -3.60 98.51 -76.12
C GLU A 224 -4.86 99.37 -76.33
N GLN A 225 -5.96 99.08 -75.62
CA GLN A 225 -7.17 99.91 -75.66
C GLN A 225 -6.91 101.34 -75.18
N LYS A 226 -6.13 101.53 -74.11
CA LYS A 226 -5.76 102.88 -73.64
C LYS A 226 -4.91 103.63 -74.64
N GLU A 227 -3.98 102.96 -75.32
CA GLU A 227 -3.19 103.56 -76.40
C GLU A 227 -4.08 103.95 -77.60
N LEU A 228 -4.96 103.05 -78.03
CA LEU A 228 -5.92 103.32 -79.11
C LEU A 228 -6.89 104.46 -78.76
N LEU A 229 -7.41 104.51 -77.53
CA LEU A 229 -8.23 105.62 -77.04
C LEU A 229 -7.42 106.94 -77.03
N GLY A 230 -6.14 106.90 -76.68
CA GLY A 230 -5.24 108.04 -76.81
C GLY A 230 -5.05 108.49 -78.26
N MET A 231 -4.99 107.55 -79.22
CA MET A 231 -4.95 107.85 -80.65
C MET A 231 -6.27 108.43 -81.18
N VAL A 232 -7.41 107.88 -80.75
CA VAL A 232 -8.75 108.40 -81.09
C VAL A 232 -8.93 109.81 -80.52
N ALA A 233 -8.54 110.06 -79.27
CA ALA A 233 -8.60 111.39 -78.67
C ALA A 233 -7.70 112.40 -79.42
N LYS A 234 -6.51 111.97 -79.87
CA LYS A 234 -5.65 112.79 -80.76
C LYS A 234 -6.33 113.09 -82.09
N LEU A 235 -6.97 112.10 -82.72
CA LEU A 235 -7.70 112.28 -83.98
C LEU A 235 -8.94 113.17 -83.79
N GLU A 236 -9.68 113.03 -82.69
CA GLU A 236 -10.80 113.91 -82.34
C GLU A 236 -10.36 115.36 -82.08
N MET A 237 -9.16 115.57 -81.52
CA MET A 237 -8.56 116.90 -81.41
C MET A 237 -8.08 117.47 -82.75
N MET A 238 -7.76 116.64 -83.75
CA MET A 238 -7.42 117.07 -85.11
C MET A 238 -8.66 117.39 -85.98
N VAL A 239 -9.82 116.80 -85.66
CA VAL A 239 -11.10 117.03 -86.38
C VAL A 239 -11.86 118.26 -85.87
N LYS A 240 -11.50 118.82 -84.70
CA LYS A 240 -12.10 120.05 -84.13
C LYS A 240 -11.30 121.34 -84.43
N GLN A 241 -10.61 121.39 -85.58
CA GLN A 241 -10.11 122.65 -86.17
C GLN A 241 -11.24 123.43 -86.82
#